data_AF-A0A241V5S9-F1
#
_entry.id   AF-A0A241V5S9-F1
#
_cell.length_a   1.000
_cell.length_b   1.000
_cell.length_c   1.000
_cell.angle_alpha   90.00
_cell.angle_beta   90.00
_cell.angle_gamma   90.00
#
_symmetry.space_group_name_H-M   'P 1'
#
loop_
_entity.id
_entity.type
_entity.pdbx_description
1 polymer ?
#
loop_
_entity_poly.entity_id
_entity_poly.type
_entity_poly.pdbx_seq_one_letter_code
_entity_poly.pdbx_strand_id
1 'polypeptide(L)' 'MRIEMKTSDVLARFNAPKVAQTLKITRQAVYQWGELVPEKSAFKLLAADPSIPHQKVA' A
#
# COMPACT_ATOMS: atom_id res chain seq x y z
N MET A 1 12.79 -4.70 10.93
CA MET A 1 11.32 -4.56 11.03
C MET A 1 10.75 -3.93 9.78
N ARG A 2 10.35 -4.80 8.85
CA ARG A 2 9.71 -4.47 7.57
C ARG A 2 8.21 -4.69 7.69
N ILE A 3 7.43 -3.87 6.99
CA ILE A 3 5.98 -4.08 6.84
C ILE A 3 5.72 -4.67 5.47
N GLU A 4 5.11 -5.85 5.44
CA GLU A 4 4.64 -6.48 4.22
C GLU A 4 3.12 -6.35 4.14
N MET A 5 2.65 -5.94 2.96
CA MET A 5 1.27 -5.63 2.69
C MET A 5 0.99 -6.04 1.25
N LYS A 6 -0.06 -6.85 1.04
CA LYS A 6 -0.43 -7.29 -0.31
C LYS A 6 -1.05 -6.14 -1.08
N THR A 7 -0.63 -5.97 -2.32
CA THR A 7 -1.20 -4.97 -3.22
C THR A 7 -2.71 -5.20 -3.40
N SER A 8 -3.16 -6.46 -3.46
CA SER A 8 -4.58 -6.81 -3.58
C SER A 8 -5.43 -6.26 -2.43
N ASP A 9 -4.94 -6.37 -1.20
CA ASP A 9 -5.69 -5.99 0.00
C ASP A 9 -5.83 -4.47 0.09
N VAL A 10 -4.76 -3.75 -0.27
CA VAL A 10 -4.78 -2.29 -0.39
C VAL A 10 -5.75 -1.83 -1.47
N LEU A 11 -5.71 -2.46 -2.64
CA LEU A 11 -6.58 -2.08 -3.75
C LEU A 11 -8.05 -2.40 -3.46
N ALA A 12 -8.33 -3.49 -2.75
CA ALA A 12 -9.69 -3.81 -2.29
C ALA A 12 -10.22 -2.76 -1.30
N ARG A 13 -9.35 -2.17 -0.47
CA ARG A 13 -9.75 -1.16 0.53
C ARG A 13 -9.86 0.25 -0.03
N PHE A 14 -8.90 0.66 -0.84
CA PHE A 14 -8.76 2.06 -1.27
C PHE A 14 -9.09 2.28 -2.74
N ASN A 15 -8.94 1.29 -3.63
CA ASN A 15 -8.81 1.43 -5.08
C ASN A 15 -7.55 2.23 -5.51
N ALA A 16 -7.06 1.98 -6.74
CA ALA A 16 -5.79 2.57 -7.20
C ALA A 16 -5.78 4.11 -7.26
N PRO A 17 -6.84 4.82 -7.69
CA PRO A 17 -6.91 6.28 -7.63
C PRO A 17 -6.71 6.85 -6.22
N LYS A 18 -7.37 6.28 -5.21
CA LYS A 18 -7.26 6.79 -3.83
C LYS A 18 -5.91 6.48 -3.23
N VAL A 19 -5.32 5.31 -3.52
CA VAL A 19 -3.94 4.98 -3.11
C VAL A 19 -2.95 5.98 -3.68
N ALA A 20 -3.07 6.29 -4.98
CA ALA A 20 -2.21 7.26 -5.65
C ALA A 20 -2.32 8.66 -5.00
N GLN A 21 -3.54 9.09 -4.68
CA GLN A 21 -3.78 10.36 -3.98
C GLN A 21 -3.16 10.37 -2.57
N THR A 22 -3.40 9.33 -1.76
CA THR A 22 -2.85 9.21 -0.39
C THR A 22 -1.33 9.24 -0.39
N LEU A 23 -0.71 8.56 -1.35
CA LEU A 23 0.74 8.45 -1.45
C LEU A 23 1.43 9.58 -2.22
N LYS A 24 0.64 10.47 -2.84
CA LYS A 24 1.12 11.52 -3.76
C LYS A 24 1.99 10.95 -4.88
N ILE A 25 1.55 9.85 -5.49
CA ILE A 25 2.18 9.21 -6.65
C ILE A 25 1.17 9.10 -7.80
N THR A 26 1.62 8.65 -8.98
CA THR A 26 0.72 8.43 -10.12
C THR A 26 -0.06 7.12 -9.97
N ARG A 27 -1.24 7.05 -10.59
CA ARG A 27 -2.00 5.78 -10.73
C ARG A 27 -1.18 4.71 -11.44
N GLN A 28 -0.41 5.11 -12.45
CA GLN A 28 0.50 4.22 -13.17
C GLN A 28 1.52 3.59 -12.22
N ALA A 29 2.11 4.36 -11.30
CA ALA A 29 3.04 3.82 -10.31
C ALA A 29 2.39 2.78 -9.38
N VAL A 30 1.11 2.96 -9.01
CA VAL A 30 0.35 1.96 -8.23
C VAL A 30 0.14 0.68 -9.05
N TYR A 31 -0.20 0.80 -10.34
CA TYR A 31 -0.38 -0.36 -11.21
C TYR A 31 0.92 -1.10 -11.55
N GLN A 32 2.08 -0.47 -11.36
CA GLN A 32 3.38 -1.12 -11.50
C GLN A 32 3.80 -1.90 -10.25
N TRP A 33 3.01 -1.87 -9.17
CA TRP A 33 3.28 -2.71 -8.02
C TRP A 33 3.07 -4.18 -8.37
N GLY A 34 3.98 -5.03 -7.88
CA GLY A 34 3.81 -6.48 -7.95
C GLY A 34 2.88 -6.99 -6.86
N GLU A 35 3.13 -8.20 -6.38
CA GLU A 35 2.33 -8.82 -5.30
C GLU A 35 2.31 -7.99 -4.01
N LEU A 36 3.43 -7.33 -3.70
CA LEU A 36 3.60 -6.55 -2.48
C LEU A 36 3.71 -5.04 -2.78
N VAL A 37 3.17 -4.27 -1.84
CA VAL A 37 3.33 -2.82 -1.82
C VAL A 37 4.79 -2.47 -1.48
N PRO A 38 5.41 -1.49 -2.16
CA PRO A 38 6.72 -0.99 -1.79
C PRO A 38 6.77 -0.56 -0.32
N GLU A 39 7.81 -0.92 0.40
CA GLU A 39 7.88 -0.74 1.86
C GLU A 39 7.59 0.70 2.32
N LYS A 40 8.21 1.70 1.66
CA LYS A 40 7.96 3.13 1.96
C LYS A 40 6.48 3.52 1.81
N SER A 41 5.78 2.91 0.85
CA SER A 41 4.36 3.11 0.63
C SER A 41 3.51 2.38 1.67
N ALA A 42 3.90 1.15 2.05
CA ALA A 42 3.21 0.37 3.08
C ALA A 42 3.20 1.09 4.44
N PHE A 43 4.32 1.70 4.86
CA PHE A 43 4.37 2.51 6.08
C PHE A 43 3.40 3.70 6.03
N LYS A 44 3.35 4.42 4.91
CA LYS A 44 2.44 5.57 4.74
C LYS A 44 0.98 5.15 4.69
N LEU A 45 0.68 4.04 4.03
CA LEU A 45 -0.68 3.48 3.97
C LEU A 45 -1.14 3.02 5.34
N LEU A 46 -0.27 2.37 6.12
CA LEU A 46 -0.60 1.96 7.48
C LEU A 46 -0.84 3.15 8.41
N ALA A 47 -0.08 4.24 8.24
CA ALA A 47 -0.31 5.48 8.97
C ALA A 47 -1.65 6.15 8.58
N ALA A 48 -2.08 6.00 7.32
CA ALA A 48 -3.35 6.53 6.84
C ALA A 48 -4.56 5.66 7.24
N ASP A 49 -4.39 4.34 7.24
CA ASP A 49 -5.39 3.37 7.69
C ASP A 49 -4.72 2.15 8.34
N PRO A 50 -4.70 2.09 9.68
CA PRO A 50 -4.13 0.96 10.42
C PRO A 50 -4.89 -0.35 10.25
N SER A 51 -6.11 -0.32 9.69
CA SER A 51 -6.97 -1.51 9.51
C SER A 51 -6.60 -2.34 8.29
N ILE A 52 -5.70 -1.86 7.42
CA ILE A 52 -5.25 -2.62 6.26
C ILE A 52 -4.50 -3.88 6.72
N PRO A 53 -4.85 -5.08 6.19
CA PRO A 53 -4.11 -6.31 6.48
C PRO A 53 -2.61 -6.16 6.17
N HIS A 54 -1.76 -6.47 7.15
CA HIS A 54 -0.31 -6.36 7.03
C HIS A 54 0.40 -7.34 7.97
N GLN A 55 1.65 -7.66 7.63
CA GLN A 55 2.53 -8.46 8.47
C GLN A 55 3.79 -7.67 8.82
N LYS A 56 4.22 -7.78 10.08
CA LYS A 56 5.50 -7.25 10.55
C LYS A 56 6.53 -8.36 10.47
N VAL A 57 7.52 -8.20 9.60
CA VAL A 57 8.62 -9.15 9.44
C VAL A 57 9.84 -8.56 10.14
N ALA A 58 10.46 -9.34 11.03
CA ALA A 58 11.61 -8.92 11.83
C ALA A 58 12.83 -8.64 10.93
#